data_AF-A0A923RTS5-F1
#
_entry.id   AF-A0A923RTS5-F1
#
_cell.length_a   1.000
_cell.length_b   1.000
_cell.length_c   1.000
_cell.angle_alpha   90.00
_cell.angle_beta   90.00
_cell.angle_gamma   90.00
#
_symmetry.space_group_name_H-M   'P 1'
#
loop_
_entity.id
_entity.type
_entity.pdbx_description
1 polymer ?
#
loop_
_entity_poly.entity_id
_entity_poly.type
_entity_poly.pdbx_seq_one_letter_code
_entity_poly.pdbx_strand_id
1 'polypeptide(L)'
;MDNVEKLLRRTEKEDFVLQKSQGAYSNKKLLLGEICKSLSQDTALYKPEQTIALLRQYITEEERFLYSELSNYIYSLGNDGTGTFITNLESLAESVEQIDEKQENVDIRNITFKLYDHCQLAIAQSRNLLKDKVDFQKMITDNLSDVYDDFDKRVDRAKRDINTQLVSLVGIFTALAFLIFGSINSLDNIFQSLQSLSILKLMMTGCIWGIGVLNLIFIFLYFVAKITGTEIKTNLSRDANFIQRYPFTCWSNLILITILGICGWCYYIDSSNIGSWFIELSNTYQILICIGGFVIIGLIFLFTAGYIVYKCK
;
A
#
# COMPACT_ATOMS: atom_id res chain seq x y z
N MET A 1 74.66 10.17 -17.46
CA MET A 1 73.85 11.20 -18.15
C MET A 1 73.26 10.66 -19.44
N ASP A 2 74.01 9.90 -20.25
CA ASP A 2 73.58 9.36 -21.56
C ASP A 2 72.32 8.44 -21.54
N ASN A 3 72.14 7.62 -20.51
CA ASN A 3 70.95 6.76 -20.38
C ASN A 3 69.66 7.50 -19.99
N VAL A 4 69.76 8.65 -19.30
CA VAL A 4 68.58 9.42 -18.87
C VAL A 4 68.02 10.22 -20.04
N GLU A 5 68.88 10.82 -20.87
CA GLU A 5 68.47 11.52 -22.09
C GLU A 5 67.82 10.58 -23.11
N LYS A 6 68.32 9.34 -23.20
CA LYS A 6 67.76 8.29 -24.07
C LYS A 6 66.37 7.82 -23.62
N LEU A 7 66.11 7.81 -22.32
CA LEU A 7 64.80 7.49 -21.75
C LEU A 7 63.81 8.64 -21.95
N LEU A 8 64.22 9.89 -21.70
CA LEU A 8 63.37 11.07 -21.91
C LEU A 8 62.94 11.22 -23.38
N ARG A 9 63.87 11.04 -24.34
CA ARG A 9 63.53 11.04 -25.78
C ARG A 9 62.60 9.90 -26.19
N ARG A 10 62.59 8.78 -25.46
CA ARG A 10 61.67 7.65 -25.71
C ARG A 10 60.27 7.99 -25.22
N THR A 11 60.13 8.56 -24.03
CA THR A 11 58.84 8.98 -23.47
C THR A 11 58.20 10.10 -24.30
N GLU A 12 58.96 11.12 -24.70
CA GLU A 12 58.46 12.20 -25.58
C GLU A 12 57.98 11.66 -26.94
N LYS A 13 58.67 10.64 -27.48
CA LYS A 13 58.27 9.98 -28.72
C LYS A 13 57.00 9.14 -28.54
N GLU A 14 56.83 8.49 -27.40
CA GLU A 14 55.61 7.72 -27.07
C GLU A 14 54.40 8.64 -26.86
N ASP A 15 54.57 9.77 -26.16
CA ASP A 15 53.52 10.79 -25.96
C ASP A 15 53.11 11.46 -27.29
N PHE A 16 54.09 11.78 -28.14
CA PHE A 16 53.82 12.31 -29.48
C PHE A 16 53.05 11.32 -30.37
N VAL A 17 53.39 10.02 -30.30
CA VAL A 17 52.69 8.96 -31.03
C VAL A 17 51.25 8.78 -30.52
N LEU A 18 51.02 8.83 -29.20
CA LEU A 18 49.70 8.77 -28.59
C LEU A 18 48.82 9.96 -28.99
N GLN A 19 49.37 11.18 -28.93
CA GLN A 19 48.64 12.40 -29.30
C GLN A 19 48.29 12.42 -30.80
N LYS A 20 49.19 11.94 -31.66
CA LYS A 20 48.93 11.76 -33.10
C LYS A 20 47.85 10.71 -33.37
N SER A 21 47.87 9.59 -32.63
CA SER A 21 46.87 8.52 -32.74
C SER A 21 45.47 8.99 -32.32
N GLN A 22 45.35 9.81 -31.27
CA GLN A 22 44.07 10.38 -30.83
C GLN A 22 43.52 11.40 -31.84
N GLY A 23 44.39 12.23 -32.43
CA GLY A 23 44.01 13.16 -33.49
C GLY A 23 43.46 12.47 -34.73
N ALA A 24 44.12 11.38 -35.18
CA ALA A 24 43.68 10.60 -36.33
C ALA A 24 42.32 9.90 -36.09
N TYR A 25 42.13 9.32 -34.90
CA TYR A 25 40.85 8.70 -34.53
C TYR A 25 39.69 9.72 -34.52
N SER A 26 39.92 10.90 -33.94
CA SER A 26 38.92 11.97 -33.89
C SER A 26 38.54 12.47 -35.29
N ASN A 27 39.53 12.63 -36.17
CA ASN A 27 39.31 13.03 -37.57
C ASN A 27 38.48 11.99 -38.35
N LYS A 28 38.81 10.69 -38.23
CA LYS A 28 38.01 9.62 -38.84
C LYS A 28 36.57 9.60 -38.35
N LYS A 29 36.35 9.83 -37.05
CA LYS A 29 35.00 9.89 -36.49
C LYS A 29 34.21 11.07 -37.07
N LEU A 30 34.84 12.23 -37.26
CA LEU A 30 34.22 13.39 -37.91
C LEU A 30 33.86 13.09 -39.38
N LEU A 31 34.82 12.59 -40.16
CA LEU A 31 34.62 12.23 -41.57
C LEU A 31 33.52 11.18 -41.74
N LEU A 32 33.51 10.14 -40.89
CA LEU A 32 32.44 9.14 -40.88
C LEU A 32 31.08 9.75 -40.53
N GLY A 33 31.04 10.69 -39.58
CA GLY A 33 29.84 11.45 -39.27
C GLY A 33 29.32 12.27 -40.45
N GLU A 34 30.21 12.86 -41.25
CA GLU A 34 29.86 13.60 -42.46
C GLU A 34 29.34 12.68 -43.57
N ILE A 35 29.97 11.52 -43.77
CA ILE A 35 29.49 10.48 -44.69
C ILE A 35 28.07 10.05 -44.29
N CYS A 36 27.85 9.76 -43.01
CA CYS A 36 26.55 9.37 -42.48
C CYS A 36 25.49 10.46 -42.64
N LYS A 37 25.86 11.74 -42.42
CA LYS A 37 24.96 12.89 -42.64
C LYS A 37 24.62 13.08 -44.12
N SER A 38 25.61 12.91 -45.00
CA SER A 38 25.41 12.97 -46.46
C SER A 38 24.42 11.91 -46.91
N LEU A 39 24.57 10.68 -46.43
CA LEU A 39 23.64 9.58 -46.68
C LEU A 39 22.26 9.77 -46.04
N SER A 40 22.13 10.63 -45.04
CA SER A 40 20.84 10.94 -44.37
C SER A 40 20.13 12.16 -44.95
N GLN A 41 20.65 12.78 -46.02
CA GLN A 41 19.96 13.86 -46.71
C GLN A 41 18.65 13.36 -47.35
N ASP A 42 17.71 14.26 -47.57
CA ASP A 42 16.50 13.96 -48.34
C ASP A 42 16.91 13.32 -49.68
N THR A 43 16.31 12.18 -50.02
CA THR A 43 16.61 11.42 -51.24
C THR A 43 16.48 12.26 -52.51
N ALA A 44 15.57 13.25 -52.52
CA ALA A 44 15.42 14.16 -53.66
C ALA A 44 16.62 15.11 -53.86
N LEU A 45 17.40 15.36 -52.80
CA LEU A 45 18.53 16.29 -52.79
C LEU A 45 19.88 15.57 -52.75
N TYR A 46 19.88 14.24 -52.56
CA TYR A 46 21.08 13.44 -52.41
C TYR A 46 21.90 13.39 -53.71
N LYS A 47 23.20 13.61 -53.59
CA LYS A 47 24.17 13.57 -54.70
C LYS A 47 25.30 12.60 -54.36
N PRO A 48 25.39 11.43 -55.04
CA PRO A 48 26.41 10.43 -54.76
C PRO A 48 27.84 10.96 -54.84
N GLU A 49 28.09 11.95 -55.70
CA GLU A 49 29.43 12.54 -55.90
C GLU A 49 29.97 13.19 -54.64
N GLN A 50 29.08 13.75 -53.79
CA GLN A 50 29.47 14.36 -52.52
C GLN A 50 29.96 13.30 -51.53
N THR A 51 29.26 12.17 -51.44
CA THR A 51 29.66 11.07 -50.56
C THR A 51 30.93 10.38 -51.08
N ILE A 52 31.08 10.24 -52.40
CA ILE A 52 32.31 9.72 -53.01
C ILE A 52 33.52 10.60 -52.67
N ALA A 53 33.37 11.94 -52.70
CA ALA A 53 34.44 12.86 -52.31
C ALA A 53 34.85 12.68 -50.84
N LEU A 54 33.88 12.48 -49.94
CA LEU A 54 34.15 12.19 -48.53
C LEU A 54 34.83 10.82 -48.33
N LEU A 55 34.43 9.81 -49.11
CA LEU A 55 35.08 8.49 -49.11
C LEU A 55 36.53 8.56 -49.60
N ARG A 56 36.83 9.38 -50.62
CA ARG A 56 38.21 9.62 -51.07
C ARG A 56 39.08 10.20 -49.96
N GLN A 57 38.55 11.12 -49.16
CA GLN A 57 39.25 11.69 -48.01
C GLN A 57 39.44 10.66 -46.88
N TYR A 58 38.49 9.72 -46.74
CA TYR A 58 38.54 8.68 -45.73
C TYR A 58 39.58 7.57 -46.03
N ILE A 59 39.80 7.23 -47.31
CA ILE A 59 40.74 6.16 -47.74
C ILE A 59 42.20 6.45 -47.37
N THR A 60 42.59 7.71 -47.26
CA THR A 60 44.00 8.14 -47.13
C THR A 60 44.72 7.66 -45.86
N GLU A 61 44.01 7.11 -44.86
CA GLU A 61 44.61 6.83 -43.54
C GLU A 61 44.51 5.38 -43.04
N GLU A 62 43.64 4.50 -43.55
CA GLU A 62 43.57 3.04 -43.26
C GLU A 62 42.30 2.41 -43.87
N GLU A 63 42.32 1.12 -44.19
CA GLU A 63 41.23 0.41 -44.92
C GLU A 63 39.94 0.10 -44.13
N ARG A 64 39.82 0.51 -42.85
CA ARG A 64 38.73 0.07 -41.95
C ARG A 64 37.82 1.21 -41.49
N PHE A 65 36.51 0.98 -41.53
CA PHE A 65 35.51 1.86 -40.91
C PHE A 65 35.42 1.70 -39.39
N LEU A 66 35.04 2.79 -38.71
CA LEU A 66 34.66 2.75 -37.30
C LEU A 66 33.25 2.15 -37.16
N TYR A 67 33.15 0.82 -37.22
CA TYR A 67 31.86 0.11 -37.24
C TYR A 67 30.96 0.40 -36.04
N SER A 68 31.54 0.66 -34.87
CA SER A 68 30.79 1.04 -33.67
C SER A 68 30.07 2.38 -33.85
N GLU A 69 30.76 3.38 -34.39
CA GLU A 69 30.20 4.71 -34.66
C GLU A 69 29.15 4.64 -35.77
N LEU A 70 29.40 3.86 -36.83
CA LEU A 70 28.45 3.62 -37.91
C LEU A 70 27.17 2.94 -37.40
N SER A 71 27.31 1.87 -36.61
CA SER A 71 26.17 1.14 -36.05
C SER A 71 25.36 2.02 -35.09
N ASN A 72 26.03 2.79 -34.22
CA ASN A 72 25.37 3.75 -33.33
C ASN A 72 24.59 4.81 -34.11
N TYR A 73 25.15 5.31 -35.20
CA TYR A 73 24.45 6.25 -36.07
C TYR A 73 23.20 5.60 -36.67
N ILE A 74 23.32 4.40 -37.24
CA ILE A 74 22.19 3.66 -37.81
C ILE A 74 21.10 3.40 -36.78
N TYR A 75 21.45 3.01 -35.55
CA TYR A 75 20.50 2.77 -34.47
C TYR A 75 19.75 4.04 -34.04
N SER A 76 20.32 5.22 -34.33
CA SER A 76 19.70 6.52 -34.01
C SER A 76 18.72 7.02 -35.07
N LEU A 77 18.75 6.49 -36.30
CA LEU A 77 18.00 7.04 -37.45
C LEU A 77 16.48 6.82 -37.43
N GLY A 78 15.94 6.02 -36.49
CA GLY A 78 14.50 5.66 -36.50
C GLY A 78 14.09 4.92 -37.78
N ASN A 79 12.80 4.58 -37.93
CA ASN A 79 12.33 3.84 -39.11
C ASN A 79 12.40 4.69 -40.40
N ASP A 80 11.94 5.93 -40.35
CA ASP A 80 11.86 6.80 -41.54
C ASP A 80 13.25 7.23 -42.00
N GLY A 81 14.14 7.61 -41.07
CA GLY A 81 15.51 7.99 -41.39
C GLY A 81 16.35 6.81 -41.89
N THR A 82 16.08 5.60 -41.41
CA THR A 82 16.74 4.38 -41.93
C THR A 82 16.32 4.10 -43.38
N GLY A 83 15.06 4.34 -43.74
CA GLY A 83 14.58 4.19 -45.12
C GLY A 83 15.32 5.12 -46.09
N THR A 84 15.37 6.41 -45.78
CA THR A 84 16.11 7.42 -46.56
C THR A 84 17.60 7.05 -46.69
N PHE A 85 18.21 6.64 -45.58
CA PHE A 85 19.62 6.26 -45.54
C PHE A 85 19.93 5.06 -46.44
N ILE A 86 19.09 4.02 -46.44
CA ILE A 86 19.24 2.86 -47.32
C ILE A 86 19.14 3.28 -48.80
N THR A 87 18.12 4.04 -49.17
CA THR A 87 17.90 4.45 -50.57
C THR A 87 19.09 5.25 -51.11
N ASN A 88 19.64 6.16 -50.30
CA ASN A 88 20.81 6.94 -50.68
C ASN A 88 22.08 6.07 -50.75
N LEU A 89 22.23 5.11 -49.85
CA LEU A 89 23.33 4.16 -49.83
C LEU A 89 23.30 3.20 -51.04
N GLU A 90 22.12 2.77 -51.48
CA GLU A 90 21.92 2.02 -52.72
C GLU A 90 22.28 2.87 -53.95
N SER A 91 21.83 4.13 -53.98
CA SER A 91 22.17 5.08 -55.05
C SER A 91 23.69 5.33 -55.12
N LEU A 92 24.36 5.38 -53.97
CA LEU A 92 25.81 5.46 -53.89
C LEU A 92 26.48 4.22 -54.48
N ALA A 93 26.04 3.03 -54.08
CA ALA A 93 26.60 1.77 -54.58
C ALA A 93 26.46 1.67 -56.11
N GLU A 94 25.29 2.01 -56.66
CA GLU A 94 25.03 2.01 -58.10
C GLU A 94 25.91 3.04 -58.84
N SER A 95 26.07 4.24 -58.29
CA SER A 95 26.91 5.29 -58.90
C SER A 95 28.38 4.90 -59.01
N VAL A 96 28.88 4.10 -58.07
CA VAL A 96 30.27 3.65 -58.04
C VAL A 96 30.53 2.48 -58.98
N GLU A 97 29.50 1.68 -59.32
CA GLU A 97 29.60 0.64 -60.36
C GLU A 97 29.73 1.20 -61.78
N GLN A 98 29.24 2.43 -62.01
CA GLN A 98 29.29 3.09 -63.32
C GLN A 98 30.63 3.80 -63.62
N ILE A 99 31.59 3.77 -62.69
CA ILE A 99 32.88 4.45 -62.82
C ILE A 99 33.89 3.55 -63.56
N ASP A 100 34.61 4.11 -64.55
CA ASP A 100 35.68 3.43 -65.31
C ASP A 100 36.70 2.68 -64.43
N GLU A 101 37.17 1.52 -64.90
CA GLU A 101 38.16 0.65 -64.22
C GLU A 101 39.58 1.24 -64.17
N LYS A 102 39.77 2.32 -63.41
CA LYS A 102 41.08 2.83 -62.99
C LYS A 102 41.37 2.39 -61.56
N GLN A 103 42.65 2.20 -61.21
CA GLN A 103 43.08 1.71 -59.88
C GLN A 103 42.44 2.50 -58.71
N GLU A 104 42.41 3.83 -58.78
CA GLU A 104 41.78 4.70 -57.77
C GLU A 104 40.27 4.47 -57.61
N ASN A 105 39.59 4.08 -58.70
CA ASN A 105 38.15 3.82 -58.70
C ASN A 105 37.82 2.44 -58.10
N VAL A 106 38.74 1.48 -58.20
CA VAL A 106 38.60 0.15 -57.57
C VAL A 106 38.63 0.26 -56.04
N ASP A 107 39.47 1.13 -55.49
CA ASP A 107 39.55 1.35 -54.03
C ASP A 107 38.26 2.00 -53.49
N ILE A 108 37.71 2.96 -54.23
CA ILE A 108 36.42 3.59 -53.92
C ILE A 108 35.27 2.58 -53.99
N ARG A 109 35.28 1.70 -54.97
CA ARG A 109 34.31 0.62 -55.10
C ARG A 109 34.37 -0.31 -53.89
N ASN A 110 35.55 -0.80 -53.55
CA ASN A 110 35.75 -1.71 -52.43
C ASN A 110 35.31 -1.09 -51.09
N ILE A 111 35.65 0.18 -50.84
CA ILE A 111 35.26 0.84 -49.58
C ILE A 111 33.75 1.13 -49.54
N THR A 112 33.14 1.47 -50.68
CA THR A 112 31.68 1.68 -50.77
C THR A 112 30.93 0.40 -50.47
N PHE A 113 31.36 -0.75 -51.02
CA PHE A 113 30.75 -2.04 -50.69
C PHE A 113 30.99 -2.47 -49.24
N LYS A 114 32.16 -2.19 -48.66
CA LYS A 114 32.38 -2.40 -47.22
C LYS A 114 31.40 -1.56 -46.38
N LEU A 115 31.20 -0.29 -46.73
CA LEU A 115 30.22 0.57 -46.05
C LEU A 115 28.82 0.00 -46.19
N TYR A 116 28.44 -0.39 -47.41
CA TYR A 116 27.14 -0.96 -47.73
C TYR A 116 26.83 -2.19 -46.87
N ASP A 117 27.73 -3.18 -46.88
CA ASP A 117 27.55 -4.43 -46.13
C ASP A 117 27.42 -4.19 -44.62
N HIS A 118 28.28 -3.33 -44.06
CA HIS A 118 28.22 -3.01 -42.64
C HIS A 118 26.96 -2.24 -42.24
N CYS A 119 26.49 -1.33 -43.09
CA CYS A 119 25.23 -0.64 -42.87
C CYS A 119 24.06 -1.62 -42.88
N GLN A 120 24.00 -2.51 -43.87
CA GLN A 120 22.93 -3.51 -43.95
C GLN A 120 22.93 -4.47 -42.77
N LEU A 121 24.13 -4.91 -42.33
CA LEU A 121 24.27 -5.73 -41.14
C LEU A 121 23.74 -5.02 -39.89
N ALA A 122 24.14 -3.76 -39.67
CA ALA A 122 23.67 -2.98 -38.53
C ALA A 122 22.15 -2.78 -38.59
N ILE A 123 21.58 -2.47 -39.76
CA ILE A 123 20.14 -2.32 -39.94
C ILE A 123 19.40 -3.62 -39.58
N ALA A 124 19.89 -4.76 -40.06
CA ALA A 124 19.32 -6.07 -39.73
C ALA A 124 19.37 -6.37 -38.22
N GLN A 125 20.51 -6.08 -37.58
CA GLN A 125 20.67 -6.23 -36.13
C GLN A 125 19.68 -5.35 -35.34
N SER A 126 19.54 -4.08 -35.74
CA SER A 126 18.60 -3.14 -35.11
C SER A 126 17.15 -3.64 -35.19
N ARG A 127 16.73 -4.09 -36.38
CA ARG A 127 15.38 -4.63 -36.60
C ARG A 127 15.08 -5.85 -35.74
N ASN A 128 16.03 -6.77 -35.62
CA ASN A 128 15.87 -7.96 -34.79
C ASN A 128 15.76 -7.61 -33.29
N LEU A 129 16.60 -6.68 -32.81
CA LEU A 129 16.54 -6.22 -31.41
C LEU A 129 15.22 -5.50 -31.07
N LEU A 130 14.67 -4.74 -32.02
CA LEU A 130 13.38 -4.08 -31.83
C LEU A 130 12.22 -5.10 -31.78
N LYS A 131 12.27 -6.13 -32.63
CA LYS A 131 11.30 -7.22 -32.62
C LYS A 131 11.29 -7.95 -31.28
N ASP A 132 12.47 -8.35 -30.78
CA ASP A 132 12.60 -9.02 -29.49
C ASP A 132 12.04 -8.18 -28.33
N LYS A 133 12.26 -6.85 -28.35
CA LYS A 133 11.70 -5.94 -27.35
C LYS A 133 10.17 -5.89 -27.38
N VAL A 134 9.56 -5.84 -28.56
CA VAL A 134 8.10 -5.82 -28.71
C VAL A 134 7.50 -7.14 -28.25
N ASP A 135 8.10 -8.26 -28.66
CA ASP A 135 7.64 -9.60 -28.25
C ASP A 135 7.79 -9.79 -26.73
N PHE A 136 8.88 -9.30 -26.14
CA PHE A 136 9.09 -9.32 -24.70
C PHE A 136 8.09 -8.43 -23.95
N GLN A 137 7.82 -7.21 -24.43
CA GLN A 137 6.80 -6.35 -23.83
C GLN A 137 5.42 -7.00 -23.89
N LYS A 138 5.05 -7.59 -25.03
CA LYS A 138 3.78 -8.29 -25.19
C LYS A 138 3.68 -9.48 -24.21
N MET A 139 4.73 -10.28 -24.10
CA MET A 139 4.79 -11.39 -23.15
C MET A 139 4.63 -10.91 -21.70
N ILE A 140 5.25 -9.78 -21.32
CA ILE A 140 5.08 -9.19 -19.99
C ILE A 140 3.64 -8.73 -19.78
N THR A 141 3.08 -8.00 -20.74
CA THR A 141 1.72 -7.46 -20.63
C THR A 141 0.68 -8.58 -20.53
N ASP A 142 0.78 -9.61 -21.36
CA ASP A 142 -0.15 -10.74 -21.35
C ASP A 142 -0.08 -11.47 -20.00
N ASN A 143 1.13 -11.79 -19.52
CA ASN A 143 1.30 -12.53 -18.25
C ASN A 143 0.95 -11.70 -17.00
N LEU A 144 1.12 -10.37 -17.04
CA LEU A 144 0.80 -9.51 -15.91
C LEU A 144 -0.66 -9.04 -15.92
N SER A 145 -1.33 -9.01 -17.07
CA SER A 145 -2.72 -8.53 -17.17
C SER A 145 -3.67 -9.29 -16.25
N ASP A 146 -3.59 -10.62 -16.25
CA ASP A 146 -4.37 -11.49 -15.37
C ASP A 146 -4.04 -11.25 -13.88
N VAL A 147 -2.77 -11.01 -13.58
CA VAL A 147 -2.31 -10.71 -12.21
C VAL A 147 -2.83 -9.35 -11.74
N TYR A 148 -2.81 -8.34 -12.62
CA TYR A 148 -3.38 -7.02 -12.33
C TYR A 148 -4.88 -7.09 -12.10
N ASP A 149 -5.62 -7.82 -12.92
CA ASP A 149 -7.08 -7.97 -12.80
C ASP A 149 -7.46 -8.74 -11.52
N ASP A 150 -6.75 -9.83 -11.18
CA ASP A 150 -6.98 -10.52 -9.90
C ASP A 150 -6.62 -9.64 -8.70
N PHE A 151 -5.52 -8.89 -8.78
CA PHE A 151 -5.12 -7.95 -7.73
C PHE A 151 -6.15 -6.84 -7.53
N ASP A 152 -6.64 -6.22 -8.62
CA ASP A 152 -7.65 -5.17 -8.56
C ASP A 152 -8.97 -5.69 -7.98
N LYS A 153 -9.41 -6.88 -8.42
CA LYS A 153 -10.54 -7.58 -7.83
C LYS A 153 -10.37 -7.87 -6.34
N ARG A 154 -9.16 -8.24 -5.88
CA ARG A 154 -8.86 -8.44 -4.45
C ARG A 154 -8.92 -7.14 -3.67
N VAL A 155 -8.36 -6.05 -4.22
CA VAL A 155 -8.39 -4.72 -3.61
C VAL A 155 -9.83 -4.24 -3.48
N ASP A 156 -10.65 -4.40 -4.52
CA ASP A 156 -12.06 -4.01 -4.49
C ASP A 156 -12.90 -4.85 -3.52
N ARG A 157 -12.65 -6.16 -3.44
CA ARG A 157 -13.26 -7.01 -2.41
C ARG A 157 -12.88 -6.52 -1.01
N ALA A 158 -11.59 -6.30 -0.76
CA ALA A 158 -11.11 -5.81 0.54
C ALA A 158 -11.71 -4.44 0.91
N LYS A 159 -11.82 -3.50 -0.05
CA LYS A 159 -12.48 -2.20 0.17
C LYS A 159 -13.96 -2.36 0.53
N ARG A 160 -14.69 -3.22 -0.18
CA ARG A 160 -16.10 -3.50 0.11
C ARG A 160 -16.29 -4.14 1.48
N ASP A 161 -15.43 -5.08 1.85
CA ASP A 161 -15.46 -5.73 3.17
C ASP A 161 -15.19 -4.72 4.29
N ILE A 162 -14.16 -3.87 4.13
CA ILE A 162 -13.85 -2.80 5.08
C ILE A 162 -15.02 -1.82 5.21
N ASN A 163 -15.60 -1.38 4.09
CA ASN A 163 -16.76 -0.47 4.12
C ASN A 163 -17.95 -1.12 4.82
N THR A 164 -18.20 -2.40 4.59
CA THR A 164 -19.27 -3.15 5.25
C THR A 164 -19.03 -3.24 6.76
N GLN A 165 -17.79 -3.53 7.19
CA GLN A 165 -17.42 -3.54 8.60
C GLN A 165 -17.55 -2.16 9.24
N LEU A 166 -17.16 -1.09 8.56
CA LEU A 166 -17.33 0.29 9.03
C LEU A 166 -18.80 0.65 9.21
N VAL A 167 -19.65 0.35 8.23
CA VAL A 167 -21.11 0.58 8.33
C VAL A 167 -21.69 -0.22 9.50
N SER A 168 -21.28 -1.47 9.69
CA SER A 168 -21.69 -2.29 10.82
C SER A 168 -21.25 -1.68 12.16
N LEU A 169 -19.99 -1.22 12.26
CA LEU A 169 -19.44 -0.59 13.47
C LEU A 169 -20.21 0.68 13.82
N VAL A 170 -20.45 1.54 12.82
CA VAL A 170 -21.25 2.76 12.99
C VAL A 170 -22.66 2.41 13.45
N GLY A 171 -23.31 1.41 12.83
CA GLY A 171 -24.64 0.96 13.23
C GLY A 171 -24.71 0.47 14.68
N ILE A 172 -23.71 -0.31 15.12
CA ILE A 172 -23.59 -0.77 16.51
C ILE A 172 -23.43 0.41 17.46
N PHE A 173 -22.54 1.36 17.13
CA PHE A 173 -22.28 2.53 17.95
C PHE A 173 -23.50 3.44 18.07
N THR A 174 -24.20 3.71 16.96
CA THR A 174 -25.42 4.52 16.94
C THR A 174 -26.53 3.88 17.76
N ALA A 175 -26.76 2.57 17.62
CA ALA A 175 -27.78 1.88 18.40
C ALA A 175 -27.44 1.85 19.90
N LEU A 176 -26.17 1.64 20.27
CA LEU A 176 -25.72 1.74 21.66
C LEU A 176 -25.93 3.15 22.24
N ALA A 177 -25.57 4.18 21.47
CA ALA A 177 -25.74 5.57 21.88
C ALA A 177 -27.22 5.92 22.10
N PHE A 178 -28.12 5.52 21.19
CA PHE A 178 -29.56 5.71 21.38
C PHE A 178 -30.11 4.94 22.56
N LEU A 179 -29.61 3.73 22.81
CA LEU A 179 -30.01 2.96 23.98
C LEU A 179 -29.62 3.70 25.27
N ILE A 180 -28.39 4.20 25.38
CA ILE A 180 -27.89 4.89 26.56
C ILE A 180 -28.59 6.24 26.74
N PHE A 181 -28.59 7.10 25.72
CA PHE A 181 -29.22 8.42 25.80
C PHE A 181 -30.74 8.33 25.97
N GLY A 182 -31.39 7.36 25.32
CA GLY A 182 -32.81 7.09 25.53
C GLY A 182 -33.10 6.62 26.95
N SER A 183 -32.24 5.76 27.51
CA SER A 183 -32.37 5.30 28.89
C SER A 183 -32.19 6.41 29.91
N ILE A 184 -31.23 7.32 29.69
CA ILE A 184 -30.99 8.49 30.56
C ILE A 184 -32.18 9.45 30.48
N ASN A 185 -32.63 9.79 29.28
CA ASN A 185 -33.76 10.72 29.09
C ASN A 185 -35.06 10.15 29.69
N SER A 186 -35.29 8.84 29.55
CA SER A 186 -36.45 8.19 30.17
C SER A 186 -36.34 8.15 31.70
N LEU A 187 -35.15 7.89 32.24
CA LEU A 187 -34.93 7.93 33.69
C LEU A 187 -35.16 9.33 34.26
N ASP A 188 -34.69 10.37 33.55
CA ASP A 188 -34.91 11.77 33.93
C ASP A 188 -36.40 12.12 33.99
N ASN A 189 -37.18 11.74 32.97
CA ASN A 189 -38.64 11.94 32.95
C ASN A 189 -39.34 11.20 34.12
N ILE A 190 -38.92 9.97 34.42
CA ILE A 190 -39.44 9.20 35.56
C ILE A 190 -39.13 9.94 36.87
N PHE A 191 -37.92 10.47 37.03
CA PHE A 191 -37.54 11.21 38.23
C PHE A 191 -38.29 12.53 38.38
N GLN A 192 -38.48 13.28 37.29
CA GLN A 192 -39.28 14.50 37.29
C GLN A 192 -40.74 14.20 37.68
N SER A 193 -41.33 13.12 37.17
CA SER A 193 -42.70 12.71 37.52
C SER A 193 -42.89 12.28 38.98
N LEU A 194 -41.79 11.88 39.65
CA LEU A 194 -41.79 11.39 41.03
C LEU A 194 -41.19 12.40 42.01
N GLN A 195 -40.96 13.66 41.60
CA GLN A 195 -40.36 14.70 42.44
C GLN A 195 -41.10 14.97 43.76
N SER A 196 -42.39 14.64 43.85
CA SER A 196 -43.19 14.80 45.06
C SER A 196 -43.13 13.60 46.03
N LEU A 197 -42.42 12.53 45.68
CA LEU A 197 -42.32 11.32 46.50
C LEU A 197 -41.07 11.29 47.37
N SER A 198 -41.16 10.54 48.49
CA SER A 198 -40.02 10.21 49.36
C SER A 198 -38.86 9.62 48.58
N ILE A 199 -37.62 9.98 48.93
CA ILE A 199 -36.39 9.52 48.26
C ILE A 199 -36.29 7.98 48.15
N LEU A 200 -36.87 7.23 49.08
CA LEU A 200 -36.92 5.76 49.05
C LEU A 200 -37.72 5.22 47.86
N LYS A 201 -38.86 5.84 47.51
CA LYS A 201 -39.68 5.45 46.35
C LYS A 201 -38.99 5.78 45.03
N LEU A 202 -38.26 6.90 45.00
CA LEU A 202 -37.44 7.29 43.85
C LEU A 202 -36.32 6.28 43.59
N MET A 203 -35.58 5.90 44.64
CA MET A 203 -34.52 4.89 44.58
C MET A 203 -35.04 3.52 44.13
N MET A 204 -36.20 3.10 44.65
CA MET A 204 -36.83 1.84 44.25
C MET A 204 -37.18 1.83 42.75
N THR A 205 -37.77 2.91 42.25
CA THR A 205 -38.12 3.05 40.84
C THR A 205 -36.88 3.09 39.95
N GLY A 206 -35.83 3.80 40.37
CA GLY A 206 -34.54 3.84 39.68
C GLY A 206 -33.86 2.47 39.61
N CYS A 207 -33.95 1.65 40.66
CA CYS A 207 -33.41 0.29 40.67
C CYS A 207 -34.17 -0.64 39.71
N ILE A 208 -35.51 -0.58 39.69
CA ILE A 208 -36.33 -1.36 38.76
C ILE A 208 -36.00 -0.96 37.31
N TRP A 209 -35.89 0.34 37.04
CA TRP A 209 -35.48 0.86 35.73
C TRP A 209 -34.07 0.41 35.33
N GLY A 210 -33.12 0.51 36.26
CA GLY A 210 -31.72 0.12 36.06
C GLY A 210 -31.57 -1.37 35.71
N ILE A 211 -32.33 -2.25 36.37
CA ILE A 211 -32.37 -3.69 36.03
C ILE A 211 -32.88 -3.88 34.59
N GLY A 212 -33.92 -3.15 34.18
CA GLY A 212 -34.45 -3.20 32.83
C GLY A 212 -33.43 -2.77 31.78
N VAL A 213 -32.80 -1.60 31.98
CA VAL A 213 -31.81 -1.04 31.05
C VAL A 213 -30.56 -1.91 30.95
N LEU A 214 -30.03 -2.42 32.07
CA LEU A 214 -28.85 -3.29 32.04
C LEU A 214 -29.09 -4.60 31.28
N ASN A 215 -30.27 -5.21 31.45
CA ASN A 215 -30.62 -6.42 30.69
C ASN A 215 -30.80 -6.12 29.20
N LEU A 216 -31.34 -4.94 28.85
CA LEU A 216 -31.45 -4.51 27.45
C LEU A 216 -30.07 -4.28 26.83
N ILE A 217 -29.16 -3.59 27.53
CA ILE A 217 -27.76 -3.43 27.12
C ILE A 217 -27.09 -4.79 26.92
N PHE A 218 -27.32 -5.75 27.82
CA PHE A 218 -26.75 -7.09 27.71
C PHE A 218 -27.26 -7.84 26.48
N ILE A 219 -28.57 -7.84 26.22
CA ILE A 219 -29.17 -8.44 25.02
C ILE A 219 -28.62 -7.78 23.76
N PHE A 220 -28.50 -6.46 23.76
CA PHE A 220 -27.94 -5.70 22.65
C PHE A 220 -26.48 -6.11 22.38
N LEU A 221 -25.62 -6.10 23.40
CA LEU A 221 -24.23 -6.54 23.28
C LEU A 221 -24.13 -8.02 22.84
N TYR A 222 -25.03 -8.88 23.30
CA TYR A 222 -25.10 -10.27 22.86
C TYR A 222 -25.38 -10.38 21.35
N PHE A 223 -26.31 -9.59 20.81
CA PHE A 223 -26.54 -9.52 19.37
C PHE A 223 -25.34 -8.97 18.61
N VAL A 224 -24.72 -7.91 19.12
CA VAL A 224 -23.50 -7.32 18.55
C VAL A 224 -22.41 -8.36 18.42
N ALA A 225 -22.12 -9.11 19.48
CA ALA A 225 -21.11 -10.16 19.45
C ALA A 225 -21.43 -11.31 18.49
N LYS A 226 -22.71 -11.66 18.36
CA LYS A 226 -23.15 -12.66 17.37
C LYS A 226 -22.92 -12.16 15.94
N ILE A 227 -23.09 -10.86 15.69
CA ILE A 227 -22.82 -10.23 14.38
C ILE A 227 -21.31 -10.13 14.12
N THR A 228 -20.52 -9.75 15.11
CA THR A 228 -19.06 -9.61 14.98
C THR A 228 -18.30 -10.92 15.07
N GLY A 229 -18.98 -12.04 15.34
CA GLY A 229 -18.36 -13.36 15.51
C GLY A 229 -17.45 -13.45 16.75
N THR A 230 -17.61 -12.53 17.70
CA THR A 230 -16.81 -12.50 18.93
C THR A 230 -17.50 -13.28 20.04
N GLU A 231 -16.75 -14.00 20.85
CA GLU A 231 -17.30 -14.74 21.98
C GLU A 231 -17.33 -13.85 23.24
N ILE A 232 -18.51 -13.44 23.71
CA ILE A 232 -18.66 -12.75 25.02
C ILE A 232 -18.58 -13.73 26.21
N LYS A 233 -18.56 -15.04 25.95
CA LYS A 233 -18.59 -16.04 27.04
C LYS A 233 -17.27 -16.02 27.80
N THR A 234 -17.33 -15.82 29.11
CA THR A 234 -16.13 -15.89 29.97
C THR A 234 -15.68 -17.34 30.22
N ASN A 235 -16.61 -18.30 30.18
CA ASN A 235 -16.32 -19.71 30.35
C ASN A 235 -16.89 -20.52 29.16
N LEU A 236 -16.06 -21.40 28.60
CA LEU A 236 -16.34 -22.14 27.36
C LEU A 236 -16.78 -23.60 27.61
N SER A 237 -16.85 -24.02 28.88
CA SER A 237 -17.28 -25.38 29.24
C SER A 237 -18.73 -25.65 28.85
N ARG A 238 -18.99 -26.87 28.36
CA ARG A 238 -20.30 -27.29 27.81
C ARG A 238 -21.41 -27.36 28.86
N ASP A 239 -21.05 -27.53 30.13
CA ASP A 239 -21.97 -27.63 31.29
C ASP A 239 -22.06 -26.34 32.12
N ALA A 240 -21.59 -25.20 31.58
CA ALA A 240 -21.64 -23.93 32.30
C ALA A 240 -23.07 -23.38 32.44
N ASN A 241 -23.51 -23.17 33.68
CA ASN A 241 -24.76 -22.45 33.99
C ASN A 241 -24.72 -21.01 33.43
N PHE A 242 -25.89 -20.41 33.18
CA PHE A 242 -26.02 -19.04 32.66
C PHE A 242 -25.19 -18.00 33.45
N ILE A 243 -25.11 -18.19 34.77
CA ILE A 243 -24.33 -17.36 35.71
C ILE A 243 -22.82 -17.48 35.46
N GLN A 244 -22.32 -18.69 35.15
CA GLN A 244 -20.90 -18.93 34.85
C GLN A 244 -20.53 -18.41 33.45
N ARG A 245 -21.51 -18.39 32.54
CA ARG A 245 -21.33 -17.94 31.16
C ARG A 245 -21.29 -16.41 31.04
N TYR A 246 -22.05 -15.71 31.88
CA TYR A 246 -22.14 -14.24 31.92
C TYR A 246 -22.03 -13.69 33.36
N PRO A 247 -20.87 -13.88 34.02
CA PRO A 247 -20.71 -13.52 35.43
C PRO A 247 -20.97 -12.03 35.66
N PHE A 248 -20.42 -11.15 34.81
CA PHE A 248 -20.51 -9.70 35.00
C PHE A 248 -21.96 -9.17 35.04
N THR A 249 -22.80 -9.58 34.08
CA THR A 249 -24.21 -9.19 34.05
C THR A 249 -24.97 -9.73 35.26
N CYS A 250 -24.67 -10.96 35.69
CA CYS A 250 -25.29 -11.53 36.87
C CYS A 250 -24.90 -10.79 38.15
N TRP A 251 -23.62 -10.43 38.32
CA TRP A 251 -23.13 -9.63 39.45
C TRP A 251 -23.77 -8.25 39.49
N SER A 252 -23.89 -7.58 38.34
CA SER A 252 -24.50 -6.26 38.24
C SER A 252 -25.99 -6.28 38.61
N ASN A 253 -26.74 -7.26 38.09
CA ASN A 253 -28.15 -7.45 38.46
C ASN A 253 -28.33 -7.79 39.94
N LEU A 254 -27.43 -8.59 40.52
CA LEU A 254 -27.46 -8.90 41.95
C LEU A 254 -27.31 -7.66 42.80
N ILE A 255 -26.32 -6.80 42.49
CA ILE A 255 -26.09 -5.55 43.23
C ILE A 255 -27.37 -4.70 43.23
N LEU A 256 -28.01 -4.52 42.08
CA LEU A 256 -29.26 -3.76 42.00
C LEU A 256 -30.41 -4.40 42.78
N ILE A 257 -30.55 -5.72 42.76
CA ILE A 257 -31.57 -6.43 43.55
C ILE A 257 -31.31 -6.27 45.05
N THR A 258 -30.05 -6.32 45.49
CA THR A 258 -29.71 -6.10 46.91
C THR A 258 -30.03 -4.67 47.35
N ILE A 259 -29.74 -3.66 46.52
CA ILE A 259 -30.09 -2.26 46.79
C ILE A 259 -31.62 -2.09 46.83
N LEU A 260 -32.34 -2.69 45.88
CA LEU A 260 -33.80 -2.67 45.85
C LEU A 260 -34.40 -3.29 47.12
N GLY A 261 -33.86 -4.43 47.57
CA GLY A 261 -34.29 -5.09 48.80
C GLY A 261 -34.05 -4.24 50.04
N ILE A 262 -32.89 -3.57 50.14
CA ILE A 262 -32.58 -2.64 51.23
C ILE A 262 -33.54 -1.45 51.21
N CYS A 263 -33.76 -0.82 50.05
CA CYS A 263 -34.70 0.28 49.92
C CYS A 263 -36.14 -0.12 50.28
N GLY A 264 -36.58 -1.32 49.86
CA GLY A 264 -37.88 -1.87 50.21
C GLY A 264 -38.04 -2.14 51.71
N TRP A 265 -37.01 -2.66 52.35
CA TRP A 265 -36.99 -2.86 53.81
C TRP A 265 -37.05 -1.53 54.58
N CYS A 266 -36.26 -0.54 54.17
CA CYS A 266 -36.30 0.80 54.75
C CYS A 266 -37.68 1.45 54.57
N TYR A 267 -38.32 1.27 53.41
CA TYR A 267 -39.67 1.76 53.15
C TYR A 267 -40.72 1.07 54.03
N TYR A 268 -40.58 -0.23 54.26
CA TYR A 268 -41.46 -0.98 55.16
C TYR A 268 -41.36 -0.50 56.62
N ILE A 269 -40.16 -0.21 57.10
CA ILE A 269 -39.92 0.34 58.45
C ILE A 269 -40.59 1.71 58.60
N ASP A 270 -40.43 2.58 57.60
CA ASP A 270 -41.01 3.93 57.58
C ASP A 270 -42.55 3.86 57.54
N SER A 271 -43.12 2.99 56.69
CA SER A 271 -44.58 2.88 56.53
C SER A 271 -45.29 2.17 57.68
N SER A 272 -44.62 1.29 58.42
CA SER A 272 -45.25 0.50 59.50
C SER A 272 -45.16 1.17 60.88
N ASN A 273 -44.50 2.33 60.99
CA ASN A 273 -44.25 3.08 62.23
C ASN A 273 -43.63 2.24 63.39
N ILE A 274 -43.12 1.05 63.06
CA ILE A 274 -42.41 0.10 63.93
C ILE A 274 -40.99 0.61 64.27
N GLY A 275 -40.53 1.65 63.56
CA GLY A 275 -39.21 2.25 63.76
C GLY A 275 -39.06 3.11 65.02
N SER A 276 -40.10 3.37 65.81
CA SER A 276 -40.00 4.21 67.02
C SER A 276 -38.98 3.68 68.04
N TRP A 277 -38.99 2.36 68.30
CA TRP A 277 -37.98 1.69 69.13
C TRP A 277 -36.56 1.76 68.52
N PHE A 278 -36.46 1.66 67.20
CA PHE A 278 -35.18 1.77 66.48
C PHE A 278 -34.63 3.21 66.50
N ILE A 279 -35.50 4.22 66.43
CA ILE A 279 -35.14 5.64 66.52
C ILE A 279 -34.67 5.98 67.94
N GLU A 280 -35.33 5.46 68.97
CA GLU A 280 -34.96 5.66 70.37
C GLU A 280 -33.61 4.99 70.71
N LEU A 281 -33.39 3.77 70.19
CA LEU A 281 -32.11 3.06 70.26
C LEU A 281 -31.01 3.78 69.46
N SER A 282 -31.34 4.32 68.27
CA SER A 282 -30.43 5.11 67.41
C SER A 282 -29.95 6.38 68.09
N ASN A 283 -30.83 7.06 68.82
CA ASN A 283 -30.46 8.27 69.55
C ASN A 283 -29.54 7.99 70.75
N THR A 284 -29.56 6.77 71.29
CA THR A 284 -28.74 6.38 72.44
C THR A 284 -27.35 5.87 72.02
N TYR A 285 -27.24 5.15 70.90
CA TYR A 285 -25.97 4.56 70.41
C TYR A 285 -25.76 4.71 68.90
N GLN A 286 -25.73 5.96 68.43
CA GLN A 286 -25.70 6.32 67.00
C GLN A 286 -24.53 5.68 66.21
N ILE A 287 -23.32 5.65 66.78
CA ILE A 287 -22.12 5.11 66.10
C ILE A 287 -22.18 3.57 65.99
N LEU A 288 -22.62 2.90 67.07
CA LEU A 288 -22.69 1.43 67.12
C LEU A 288 -23.74 0.88 66.14
N ILE A 289 -24.87 1.57 65.99
CA ILE A 289 -25.93 1.17 65.07
C ILE A 289 -25.51 1.35 63.61
N CYS A 290 -24.80 2.44 63.28
CA CYS A 290 -24.22 2.62 61.94
C CYS A 290 -23.21 1.51 61.60
N ILE A 291 -22.27 1.22 62.49
CA ILE A 291 -21.26 0.18 62.26
C ILE A 291 -21.93 -1.20 62.15
N GLY A 292 -22.88 -1.52 63.03
CA GLY A 292 -23.64 -2.77 63.00
C GLY A 292 -24.43 -2.95 61.70
N GLY A 293 -25.10 -1.88 61.24
CA GLY A 293 -25.83 -1.89 59.97
C GLY A 293 -24.93 -2.17 58.76
N PHE A 294 -23.78 -1.50 58.67
CA PHE A 294 -22.80 -1.75 57.60
C PHE A 294 -22.25 -3.18 57.62
N VAL A 295 -21.97 -3.73 58.81
CA VAL A 295 -21.49 -5.11 58.95
C VAL A 295 -22.55 -6.11 58.51
N ILE A 296 -23.81 -5.91 58.89
CA ILE A 296 -24.92 -6.81 58.50
C ILE A 296 -25.12 -6.78 56.98
N ILE A 297 -25.17 -5.59 56.37
CA ILE A 297 -25.31 -5.45 54.91
C ILE A 297 -24.12 -6.10 54.19
N GLY A 298 -22.90 -5.87 54.68
CA GLY A 298 -21.68 -6.48 54.15
C GLY A 298 -21.68 -8.00 54.25
N LEU A 299 -22.14 -8.56 55.37
CA LEU A 299 -22.27 -10.01 55.55
C LEU A 299 -23.32 -10.63 54.64
N ILE A 300 -24.47 -9.97 54.44
CA ILE A 300 -25.51 -10.42 53.50
C ILE A 300 -24.97 -10.39 52.06
N PHE A 301 -24.26 -9.33 51.69
CA PHE A 301 -23.62 -9.23 50.38
C PHE A 301 -22.56 -10.33 50.19
N LEU A 302 -21.66 -10.54 51.16
CA LEU A 302 -20.62 -11.57 51.10
C LEU A 302 -21.19 -12.99 51.10
N PHE A 303 -22.28 -13.24 51.82
CA PHE A 303 -22.95 -14.54 51.83
C PHE A 303 -23.63 -14.84 50.49
N THR A 304 -24.33 -13.86 49.92
CA THR A 304 -24.98 -14.01 48.60
C THR A 304 -23.96 -14.11 47.46
N ALA A 305 -22.89 -13.30 47.51
CA ALA A 305 -21.72 -13.38 46.65
C ALA A 305 -21.03 -14.76 46.75
N GLY A 306 -20.75 -15.22 47.97
CA GLY A 306 -20.11 -16.49 48.26
C GLY A 306 -20.95 -17.69 47.82
N TYR A 307 -22.28 -17.64 48.01
CA TYR A 307 -23.22 -18.65 47.53
C TYR A 307 -23.19 -18.77 46.00
N ILE A 308 -23.12 -17.65 45.29
CA ILE A 308 -23.05 -17.63 43.82
C ILE A 308 -21.69 -18.12 43.31
N VAL A 309 -20.59 -17.71 43.95
CA VAL A 309 -19.24 -18.20 43.61
C VAL A 309 -19.12 -19.70 43.87
N TYR A 310 -19.68 -20.20 44.97
CA TYR A 310 -19.70 -21.63 45.29
C TYR A 310 -20.51 -22.43 44.27
N LYS A 311 -21.64 -21.90 43.79
CA LYS A 311 -22.43 -22.50 42.71
C LYS A 311 -21.81 -22.32 41.31
N CYS A 312 -20.74 -21.52 41.21
CA CYS A 312 -19.96 -21.28 39.99
C CYS A 312 -18.71 -22.17 39.88
N LYS A 313 -18.31 -22.89 40.95
CA LYS A 313 -17.36 -24.00 40.89
C LYS A 313 -18.06 -25.28 40.46
#